data_AF-A0A1E4HDB5-F1
#
_entry.id   AF-A0A1E4HDB5-F1
#
_cell.length_a   1.000
_cell.length_b   1.000
_cell.length_c   1.000
_cell.angle_alpha   90.00
_cell.angle_beta   90.00
_cell.angle_gamma   90.00
#
_symmetry.space_group_name_H-M   'P 1'
#
loop_
_entity.id
_entity.type
_entity.pdbx_description
1 polymer ?
#
loop_
_entity_poly.entity_id
_entity_poly.type
_entity_poly.pdbx_seq_one_letter_code
_entity_poly.pdbx_strand_id
1 'polypeptide(L)'
;MVKVHVWLADNEHIGHAALTIGSEYVSFWPDGGAEKKDLKTKRSQPGMLMQSLQQDIYNEGNRQPVTVELPLLDEAAVLRFIINLQKDTPRYQIARNNCSHVVALALIEGAKRGPSFTPHAGEYNRFGRVLGWGIWTPAQVLKFARELQQS
;
A
#
# COMPACT_ATOMS: atom_id res chain seq x y z
N MET A 1 -8.01 -7.41 14.36
CA MET A 1 -6.61 -7.80 14.05
C MET A 1 -6.19 -7.18 12.73
N VAL A 2 -4.93 -6.76 12.59
CA VAL A 2 -4.43 -6.18 11.33
C VAL A 2 -3.81 -7.25 10.42
N LYS A 3 -4.20 -7.25 9.15
CA LYS A 3 -3.61 -8.05 8.07
C LYS A 3 -3.11 -7.13 6.97
N VAL A 4 -1.94 -7.41 6.43
CA VAL A 4 -1.37 -6.71 5.28
C VAL A 4 -1.45 -7.64 4.07
N HIS A 5 -2.07 -7.18 3.00
CA HIS A 5 -2.20 -7.91 1.73
C HIS A 5 -1.29 -7.28 0.70
N VAL A 6 -0.39 -8.06 0.11
CA VAL A 6 0.60 -7.57 -0.86
C VAL A 6 0.55 -8.39 -2.14
N TRP A 7 0.34 -7.71 -3.26
CA TRP A 7 0.60 -8.23 -4.60
C TRP A 7 1.96 -7.70 -5.05
N LEU A 8 2.90 -8.61 -5.28
CA LEU A 8 4.19 -8.23 -5.84
C LEU A 8 4.04 -7.83 -7.31
N ALA A 9 4.92 -6.95 -7.76
CA ALA A 9 5.00 -6.57 -9.16
C ALA A 9 5.41 -7.77 -10.03
N ASP A 10 4.89 -7.83 -11.24
CA ASP A 10 5.31 -8.75 -12.30
C ASP A 10 5.44 -8.01 -13.63
N ASN A 11 5.54 -8.74 -14.75
CA ASN A 11 5.70 -8.12 -16.07
C ASN A 11 4.46 -7.33 -16.52
N GLU A 12 3.29 -7.60 -15.93
CA GLU A 12 2.01 -7.03 -16.32
C GLU A 12 1.44 -6.06 -15.28
N HIS A 13 1.82 -6.20 -14.01
CA HIS A 13 1.26 -5.46 -12.87
C HIS A 13 2.37 -4.78 -12.08
N ILE A 14 2.13 -3.53 -11.67
CA ILE A 14 3.07 -2.78 -10.81
C ILE A 14 3.05 -3.26 -9.35
N GLY A 15 2.14 -4.18 -9.02
CA GLY A 15 1.89 -4.65 -7.66
C GLY A 15 1.05 -3.67 -6.86
N HIS A 16 0.54 -4.16 -5.74
CA HIS A 16 -0.44 -3.47 -4.91
C HIS A 16 -0.28 -3.84 -3.44
N ALA A 17 -0.75 -2.97 -2.55
CA ALA A 17 -0.75 -3.20 -1.12
C ALA A 17 -2.06 -2.70 -0.50
N ALA A 18 -2.63 -3.49 0.40
CA ALA A 18 -3.86 -3.20 1.11
C ALA A 18 -3.82 -3.72 2.55
N LEU A 19 -4.82 -3.34 3.34
CA LEU A 19 -4.98 -3.73 4.74
C LEU A 19 -6.36 -4.34 4.98
N THR A 20 -6.42 -5.28 5.93
CA THR A 20 -7.64 -5.59 6.67
C THR A 20 -7.41 -5.25 8.14
N ILE A 21 -8.34 -4.52 8.74
CA ILE A 21 -8.30 -4.06 10.13
C ILE A 21 -9.60 -4.56 10.78
N GLY A 22 -9.53 -5.68 11.48
CA GLY A 22 -10.73 -6.33 12.00
C GLY A 22 -11.61 -6.82 10.84
N SER A 23 -12.79 -6.23 10.67
CA SER A 23 -13.71 -6.47 9.55
C SER A 23 -13.51 -5.50 8.37
N GLU A 24 -12.77 -4.42 8.56
CA GLU A 24 -12.66 -3.34 7.58
C GLU A 24 -11.54 -3.64 6.59
N TYR A 25 -11.85 -3.66 5.30
CA TYR A 25 -10.85 -3.70 4.24
C TYR A 25 -10.52 -2.30 3.76
N VAL A 26 -9.23 -2.03 3.55
CA VAL A 26 -8.74 -0.72 3.13
C VAL A 26 -7.69 -0.88 2.05
N SER A 27 -8.00 -0.33 0.89
CA SER A 27 -7.11 -0.26 -0.27
C SER A 27 -7.16 1.13 -0.85
N PHE A 28 -6.06 1.62 -1.43
CA PHE A 28 -6.00 2.97 -1.96
C PHE A 28 -5.68 2.97 -3.45
N TRP A 29 -6.61 3.48 -4.25
CA TRP A 29 -6.52 3.53 -5.72
C TRP A 29 -6.77 4.95 -6.25
N PRO A 30 -6.31 5.26 -7.48
CA PRO A 30 -6.84 6.38 -8.23
C PRO A 30 -8.32 6.17 -8.54
N ASP A 31 -9.11 7.24 -8.39
CA ASP A 31 -10.53 7.29 -8.73
C ASP A 31 -10.73 7.13 -10.25
N GLY A 32 -11.69 6.28 -10.65
CA GLY A 32 -12.05 6.03 -12.06
C GLY A 32 -11.41 4.81 -12.73
N GLY A 33 -10.65 3.98 -12.00
CA GLY A 33 -10.01 2.79 -12.55
C GLY A 33 -8.79 3.15 -13.40
N ALA A 34 -7.59 2.98 -12.86
CA ALA A 34 -6.38 3.27 -13.62
C ALA A 34 -6.17 2.21 -14.71
N GLU A 35 -6.46 2.56 -15.96
CA GLU A 35 -5.88 1.86 -17.08
C GLU A 35 -4.34 1.99 -17.03
N LYS A 36 -3.60 0.98 -17.53
CA LYS A 36 -2.11 1.00 -17.57
C LYS A 36 -1.51 2.30 -18.13
N LYS A 37 -2.26 3.01 -18.97
CA LYS A 37 -1.87 4.29 -19.60
C LYS A 37 -1.96 5.51 -18.66
N ASP A 38 -2.65 5.39 -17.53
CA ASP A 38 -2.95 6.48 -16.59
C ASP A 38 -2.04 6.46 -15.34
N LEU A 39 -1.28 5.39 -15.15
CA LEU A 39 -0.13 5.28 -14.24
C LEU A 39 1.08 6.12 -14.72
N LYS A 40 0.85 7.32 -15.25
CA LYS A 40 1.92 8.26 -15.61
C LYS A 40 2.50 8.86 -14.33
N THR A 41 3.79 8.61 -14.10
CA THR A 41 4.60 9.00 -12.92
C THR A 41 4.48 10.45 -12.44
N LYS A 42 3.94 11.38 -13.25
CA LYS A 42 3.78 12.81 -12.91
C LYS A 42 2.32 13.29 -12.81
N ARG A 43 1.32 12.45 -13.10
CA ARG A 43 -0.09 12.87 -13.04
C ARG A 43 -0.70 12.53 -11.69
N SER A 44 -1.33 13.54 -11.09
CA SER A 44 -2.07 13.41 -9.85
C SER A 44 -3.53 13.17 -10.17
N GLN A 45 -4.12 12.14 -9.59
CA GLN A 45 -5.53 11.79 -9.78
C GLN A 45 -6.26 11.89 -8.43
N PRO A 46 -7.60 12.08 -8.40
CA PRO A 46 -8.32 11.90 -7.14
C PRO A 46 -8.02 10.50 -6.59
N GLY A 47 -7.80 10.40 -5.28
CA GLY A 47 -7.61 9.12 -4.62
C GLY A 47 -8.94 8.61 -4.08
N MET A 48 -9.09 7.30 -3.99
CA MET A 48 -10.24 6.64 -3.41
C MET A 48 -9.79 5.49 -2.51
N LEU A 49 -10.45 5.35 -1.36
CA LEU A 49 -10.30 4.18 -0.51
C LEU A 49 -11.34 3.12 -0.90
N MET A 50 -10.88 1.96 -1.32
CA MET A 50 -11.69 0.81 -1.66
C MET A 50 -11.84 -0.13 -0.45
N GLN A 51 -13.01 -0.77 -0.36
CA GLN A 51 -13.40 -1.62 0.76
C GLN A 51 -13.63 -3.09 0.37
N SER A 52 -13.13 -3.54 -0.78
CA SER A 52 -13.30 -4.92 -1.25
C SER A 52 -12.00 -5.60 -1.64
N LEU A 53 -11.61 -6.64 -0.90
CA LEU A 53 -10.51 -7.53 -1.24
C LEU A 53 -10.75 -8.25 -2.57
N GLN A 54 -11.98 -8.68 -2.83
CA GLN A 54 -12.32 -9.39 -4.08
C GLN A 54 -12.10 -8.50 -5.31
N GLN A 55 -12.41 -7.20 -5.19
CA GLN A 55 -12.20 -6.26 -6.27
C GLN A 55 -10.70 -6.06 -6.55
N ASP A 56 -9.86 -5.98 -5.52
CA ASP A 56 -8.41 -5.90 -5.71
C ASP A 56 -7.83 -7.19 -6.29
N ILE A 57 -8.29 -8.36 -5.86
CA ILE A 57 -7.92 -9.65 -6.47
C ILE A 57 -8.23 -9.64 -7.97
N TYR A 58 -9.44 -9.21 -8.35
CA TYR A 58 -9.84 -9.11 -9.74
C TYR A 58 -8.96 -8.12 -10.53
N ASN A 59 -8.74 -6.92 -9.99
CA ASN A 59 -7.93 -5.87 -10.62
C ASN A 59 -6.47 -6.28 -10.80
N GLU A 60 -5.93 -7.09 -9.89
CA GLU A 60 -4.57 -7.62 -9.93
C GLU A 60 -4.45 -8.90 -10.80
N GLY A 61 -5.46 -9.21 -11.62
CA GLY A 61 -5.44 -10.34 -12.56
C GLY A 61 -5.79 -11.68 -11.92
N ASN A 62 -6.68 -11.67 -10.91
CA ASN A 62 -7.06 -12.82 -10.08
C ASN A 62 -5.90 -13.45 -9.28
N ARG A 63 -4.76 -12.75 -9.16
CA ARG A 63 -3.63 -13.18 -8.33
C ARG A 63 -4.01 -13.06 -6.85
N GLN A 64 -3.59 -14.05 -6.06
CA GLN A 64 -3.76 -14.01 -4.61
C GLN A 64 -2.65 -13.17 -3.96
N PRO A 65 -2.96 -12.32 -2.97
CA PRO A 65 -1.95 -11.58 -2.24
C PRO A 65 -1.16 -12.48 -1.30
N VAL A 66 0.10 -12.11 -1.06
CA VAL A 66 0.80 -12.54 0.14
C VAL A 66 0.20 -11.80 1.32
N THR A 67 -0.37 -12.53 2.27
CA THR A 67 -1.00 -11.95 3.47
C THR A 67 -0.10 -12.15 4.69
N VAL A 68 0.18 -11.07 5.41
CA VAL A 68 0.92 -11.09 6.69
C VAL A 68 -0.01 -10.64 7.80
N GLU A 69 -0.20 -11.49 8.80
CA GLU A 69 -1.00 -11.15 9.99
C GLU A 69 -0.10 -10.55 11.07
N LEU A 70 -0.56 -9.43 11.64
CA LEU A 70 0.18 -8.63 12.62
C LEU A 70 -0.63 -8.54 13.93
N PRO A 71 -0.65 -9.60 14.75
CA PRO A 71 -1.51 -9.67 15.93
C PRO A 71 -1.11 -8.69 17.04
N LEU A 72 0.14 -8.23 17.07
CA LEU A 72 0.67 -7.33 18.09
C LEU A 72 0.61 -5.84 17.69
N LEU A 73 0.12 -5.54 16.49
CA LEU A 73 0.03 -4.16 16.02
C LEU A 73 -1.15 -3.45 16.69
N ASP A 74 -0.99 -2.18 17.08
CA ASP A 74 -2.08 -1.38 17.64
C ASP A 74 -3.15 -1.09 16.58
N GLU A 75 -4.15 -1.97 16.53
CA GLU A 75 -5.30 -1.89 15.63
C GLU A 75 -6.06 -0.58 15.74
N ALA A 76 -6.20 -0.02 16.94
CA ALA A 76 -6.93 1.22 17.16
C ALA A 76 -6.17 2.43 16.60
N ALA A 77 -4.83 2.44 16.71
CA ALA A 77 -4.00 3.46 16.09
C ALA A 77 -4.06 3.39 14.56
N VAL A 78 -3.99 2.18 13.98
CA VAL A 78 -4.13 1.97 12.53
C VAL A 78 -5.49 2.44 12.04
N LEU A 79 -6.58 2.05 12.71
CA LEU A 79 -7.93 2.46 12.33
C LEU A 79 -8.11 3.98 12.40
N ARG A 80 -7.58 4.62 13.44
CA ARG A 80 -7.62 6.09 13.58
C ARG A 80 -6.89 6.79 12.43
N PHE A 81 -5.74 6.26 12.02
CA PHE A 81 -5.01 6.79 10.86
C PHE A 81 -5.87 6.70 9.59
N ILE A 82 -6.53 5.56 9.33
CA ILE A 82 -7.41 5.41 8.16
C ILE A 82 -8.62 6.34 8.21
N ILE A 83 -9.27 6.49 9.37
CA ILE A 83 -10.39 7.42 9.54
C ILE A 83 -9.95 8.87 9.24
N ASN A 84 -8.75 9.25 9.66
CA ASN A 84 -8.22 10.58 9.36
C ASN A 84 -7.90 10.73 7.87
N LEU A 85 -7.34 9.69 7.24
CA LEU A 85 -7.07 9.66 5.81
C LEU A 85 -8.36 9.77 4.98
N GLN A 86 -9.47 9.16 5.42
CA GLN A 86 -10.77 9.28 4.75
C GLN A 86 -11.29 10.72 4.74
N LYS A 87 -11.10 11.46 5.85
CA LYS A 87 -11.56 12.86 5.97
C LYS A 87 -10.78 13.81 5.05
N ASP A 88 -9.51 13.54 4.81
CA ASP A 88 -8.64 14.31 3.93
C ASP A 88 -7.93 13.37 2.95
N THR A 89 -8.73 12.80 2.04
CA THR A 89 -8.23 11.77 1.12
C THR A 89 -7.21 12.39 0.17
N PRO A 90 -5.94 11.96 0.20
CA PRO A 90 -4.92 12.56 -0.64
C PRO A 90 -5.19 12.23 -2.10
N ARG A 91 -4.66 13.06 -2.99
CA ARG A 91 -4.62 12.71 -4.41
C ARG A 91 -3.64 11.56 -4.62
N TYR A 92 -4.04 10.58 -5.42
CA TYR A 92 -3.20 9.45 -5.81
C TYR A 92 -2.02 9.93 -6.69
N GLN A 93 -0.81 9.49 -6.32
CA GLN A 93 0.42 9.72 -7.06
C GLN A 93 1.39 8.57 -6.82
N ILE A 94 1.79 7.84 -7.88
CA ILE A 94 2.74 6.71 -7.78
C ILE A 94 4.01 7.07 -7.00
N ALA A 95 4.52 8.28 -7.21
CA ALA A 95 5.78 8.75 -6.64
C ALA A 95 5.67 9.28 -5.19
N ARG A 96 4.46 9.45 -4.63
CA ARG A 96 4.28 10.08 -3.32
C ARG A 96 3.18 9.42 -2.50
N ASN A 97 1.96 9.42 -3.00
CA ASN A 97 0.77 8.89 -2.33
C ASN A 97 0.24 7.71 -3.13
N ASN A 98 0.95 6.59 -3.07
CA ASN A 98 0.51 5.33 -3.68
C ASN A 98 -0.06 4.40 -2.59
N CYS A 99 -0.61 3.25 -2.99
CA CYS A 99 -1.16 2.26 -2.07
C CYS A 99 -0.15 1.81 -1.00
N SER A 100 1.10 1.56 -1.42
CA SER A 100 2.18 1.12 -0.53
C SER A 100 2.56 2.19 0.50
N HIS A 101 2.52 3.46 0.12
CA HIS A 101 2.78 4.58 1.02
C HIS A 101 1.70 4.68 2.11
N VAL A 102 0.43 4.58 1.74
CA VAL A 102 -0.69 4.59 2.69
C VAL A 102 -0.58 3.43 3.67
N VAL A 103 -0.33 2.21 3.16
CA VAL A 103 -0.16 1.03 4.01
C VAL A 103 1.04 1.18 4.93
N ALA A 104 2.18 1.66 4.43
CA ALA A 104 3.37 1.84 5.25
C ALA A 104 3.17 2.87 6.39
N LEU A 105 2.53 4.01 6.11
CA LEU A 105 2.21 4.99 7.15
C LEU A 105 1.27 4.41 8.21
N ALA A 106 0.26 3.64 7.79
CA ALA A 106 -0.64 2.94 8.70
C ALA A 106 0.13 1.95 9.61
N LEU A 107 1.08 1.19 9.05
CA LEU A 107 1.94 0.28 9.83
C LEU A 107 2.85 1.03 10.81
N ILE A 108 3.44 2.15 10.39
CA ILE A 108 4.25 3.01 11.27
C ILE A 108 3.41 3.54 12.44
N GLU A 109 2.17 3.97 12.15
CA GLU A 109 1.25 4.44 13.20
C GLU A 109 0.85 3.34 14.18
N GLY A 110 0.64 2.10 13.70
CA GLY A 110 0.35 0.97 14.56
C GLY A 110 1.55 0.49 15.39
N ALA A 111 2.76 0.57 14.83
CA ALA A 111 3.98 0.07 15.46
C ALA A 111 4.70 1.12 16.31
N LYS A 112 4.36 2.40 16.14
CA LYS A 112 5.07 3.57 16.70
C LYS A 112 6.57 3.58 16.41
N ARG A 113 6.97 2.97 15.30
CA ARG A 113 8.35 2.93 14.80
C ARG A 113 8.39 2.77 13.29
N GLY A 114 9.49 3.22 12.70
CA GLY A 114 9.79 3.04 11.28
C GLY A 114 10.34 1.64 10.95
N PRO A 115 10.46 1.32 9.63
CA PRO A 115 11.20 0.15 9.16
C PRO A 115 12.69 0.22 9.52
N SER A 116 13.36 -0.94 9.49
CA SER A 116 14.83 -1.02 9.62
C SER A 116 15.61 -0.51 8.41
N PHE A 117 14.91 -0.11 7.35
CA PHE A 117 15.48 0.27 6.06
C PHE A 117 14.88 1.57 5.51
N THR A 118 15.60 2.23 4.62
CA THR A 118 15.08 3.41 3.90
C THR A 118 14.32 2.96 2.66
N PRO A 119 13.02 3.32 2.50
CA PRO A 119 12.25 2.97 1.31
C PRO A 119 12.83 3.62 0.06
N HIS A 120 12.78 2.89 -1.05
CA HIS A 120 13.34 3.31 -2.34
C HIS A 120 12.57 2.69 -3.49
N ALA A 121 12.37 3.45 -4.58
CA ALA A 121 11.67 2.96 -5.76
C ALA A 121 12.46 1.92 -6.58
N GLY A 122 13.72 1.62 -6.22
CA GLY A 122 14.62 0.73 -6.97
C GLY A 122 14.05 -0.64 -7.36
N GLU A 123 13.07 -1.16 -6.61
CA GLU A 123 12.39 -2.42 -6.92
C GLU A 123 11.38 -2.31 -8.08
N TYR A 124 10.98 -1.11 -8.49
CA TYR A 124 10.17 -0.87 -9.69
C TYR A 124 10.97 -0.94 -11.01
N ASN A 125 12.13 -1.62 -11.02
CA ASN A 125 13.01 -1.80 -12.19
C ASN A 125 13.26 -0.46 -12.95
N ARG A 126 12.94 -0.38 -14.26
CA ARG A 126 13.16 0.82 -15.11
C ARG A 126 12.55 2.10 -14.53
N PHE A 127 11.46 2.02 -13.77
CA PHE A 127 10.81 3.17 -13.14
C PHE A 127 11.53 3.62 -11.84
N GLY A 128 12.25 2.72 -11.18
CA GLY A 128 12.90 2.99 -9.90
C GLY A 128 14.05 4.00 -9.97
N ARG A 129 14.79 4.02 -11.10
CA ARG A 129 15.89 4.97 -11.32
C ARG A 129 15.44 6.44 -11.40
N VAL A 130 14.19 6.69 -11.78
CA VAL A 130 13.63 8.04 -11.98
C VAL A 130 12.91 8.55 -10.73
N LEU A 131 12.41 7.63 -9.91
CA LEU A 131 11.52 7.93 -8.79
C LEU A 131 12.30 8.26 -7.49
N GLY A 132 13.45 7.62 -7.25
CA GLY A 132 14.36 7.99 -6.15
C GLY A 132 14.03 7.36 -4.78
N TRP A 133 14.50 8.02 -3.72
CA TRP A 133 14.38 7.60 -2.31
C TRP A 133 13.08 8.10 -1.67
N GLY A 134 12.59 7.40 -0.64
CA GLY A 134 11.38 7.77 0.10
C GLY A 134 10.08 7.22 -0.48
N ILE A 135 10.16 6.41 -1.54
CA ILE A 135 9.00 5.85 -2.22
C ILE A 135 8.83 4.40 -1.80
N TRP A 136 7.65 4.11 -1.26
CA TRP A 136 7.26 2.77 -0.85
C TRP A 136 6.79 1.94 -2.04
N THR A 137 7.25 0.70 -2.08
CA THR A 137 6.85 -0.35 -3.03
C THR A 137 6.07 -1.46 -2.30
N PRO A 138 5.29 -2.29 -3.02
CA PRO A 138 4.62 -3.45 -2.42
C PRO A 138 5.62 -4.40 -1.74
N ALA A 139 6.78 -4.64 -2.36
CA ALA A 139 7.82 -5.49 -1.80
C ALA A 139 8.44 -4.92 -0.51
N GLN A 140 8.60 -3.59 -0.42
CA GLN A 140 9.03 -2.93 0.82
C GLN A 140 7.96 -2.97 1.91
N VAL A 141 6.69 -2.85 1.56
CA VAL A 141 5.59 -3.07 2.53
C VAL A 141 5.63 -4.49 3.06
N LEU A 142 5.81 -5.50 2.19
CA LEU A 142 5.93 -6.89 2.62
C LEU A 142 7.15 -7.09 3.55
N LYS A 143 8.28 -6.49 3.22
CA LYS A 143 9.48 -6.53 4.08
C LYS A 143 9.19 -5.93 5.45
N PHE A 144 8.60 -4.73 5.50
CA PHE A 144 8.29 -4.08 6.77
C PHE A 144 7.24 -4.85 7.58
N ALA A 145 6.20 -5.37 6.94
CA ALA A 145 5.21 -6.22 7.61
C ALA A 145 5.86 -7.47 8.24
N ARG A 146 6.81 -8.12 7.53
CA ARG A 146 7.56 -9.25 8.09
C ARG A 146 8.48 -8.86 9.24
N GLU A 147 9.10 -7.69 9.20
CA GLU A 147 9.85 -7.15 10.35
C GLU A 147 8.95 -6.99 11.57
N LEU A 148 7.75 -6.43 11.39
CA LEU A 148 6.78 -6.25 12.47
C LEU A 148 6.24 -7.59 13.01
N GLN A 149 6.06 -8.60 12.14
CA GLN A 149 5.57 -9.93 12.53
C GLN A 149 6.56 -10.67 13.45
N GLN A 150 7.86 -10.40 13.31
CA GLN A 150 8.93 -11.07 14.05
C GLN A 150 9.37 -10.31 15.32
N SER A 151 8.74 -9.16 15.60
CA SER A 151 9.12 -8.26 16.70
C SER A 151 8.21 -8.37 17.91
#